data_AF-A0AAE8KF96-F1
#
_entry.id   AF-A0AAE8KF96-F1
#
_cell.length_a   1.000
_cell.length_b   1.000
_cell.length_c   1.000
_cell.angle_alpha   90.00
_cell.angle_beta   90.00
_cell.angle_gamma   90.00
#
_symmetry.space_group_name_H-M   'P 1'
#
loop_
_entity.id
_entity.type
_entity.pdbx_description
1 polymer ?
#
loop_
_entity_poly.entity_id
_entity_poly.type
_entity_poly.pdbx_seq_one_letter_code
_entity_poly.pdbx_strand_id
1 'polypeptide(L)' 'YPTVKVRWYDVEAFSTKASDIAVFETTSLQDYYFVIDAIRDSEFCTVPYFEFVEIIPAIEDGYVEYGSSL' A
#
# COMPACT_ATOMS: atom_id res chain seq x y z
N TYR A 1 -13.15 -5.90 -1.94
CA TYR A 1 -12.65 -4.58 -2.37
C TYR A 1 -12.23 -4.67 -3.84
N PRO A 2 -13.19 -4.64 -4.79
CA PRO A 2 -12.95 -5.00 -6.19
C PRO A 2 -12.06 -4.00 -6.95
N THR A 3 -11.97 -2.74 -6.51
CA THR A 3 -11.13 -1.73 -7.15
C THR A 3 -9.68 -1.74 -6.66
N VAL A 4 -9.36 -2.54 -5.64
CA VAL A 4 -8.02 -2.57 -5.03
C VAL A 4 -7.24 -3.76 -5.58
N LYS A 5 -6.11 -3.48 -6.22
CA LYS A 5 -5.13 -4.49 -6.64
C LYS A 5 -3.91 -4.41 -5.73
N VAL A 6 -3.30 -5.56 -5.47
CA VAL A 6 -2.11 -5.66 -4.61
C VAL A 6 -0.99 -6.38 -5.34
N ARG A 7 0.22 -5.85 -5.20
CA ARG A 7 1.48 -6.52 -5.57
C ARG A 7 2.36 -6.63 -4.33
N TRP A 8 3.02 -7.78 -4.18
CA TRP A 8 3.90 -8.09 -3.05
C TRP A 8 5.32 -8.27 -3.55
N TYR A 9 6.28 -7.73 -2.81
CA TYR A 9 7.69 -7.84 -3.12
C TYR A 9 8.46 -8.19 -1.87
N ASP A 10 9.29 -9.22 -1.96
CA ASP A 10 10.32 -9.50 -0.97
C ASP A 10 11.48 -8.52 -1.15
N VAL A 11 11.90 -7.91 -0.06
CA VAL A 11 13.01 -6.95 -0.01
C VAL A 11 14.01 -7.25 1.10
N GLU A 12 13.86 -8.36 1.84
CA GLU A 12 14.65 -8.64 3.06
C GLU A 12 16.15 -8.75 2.78
N ALA A 13 16.52 -9.22 1.57
CA ALA A 13 17.92 -9.33 1.16
C ALA A 13 18.54 -7.98 0.72
N PHE A 14 17.71 -6.96 0.47
CA PHE A 14 18.13 -5.68 -0.13
C PHE A 14 17.88 -4.46 0.77
N SER A 15 17.11 -4.62 1.84
CA SER A 15 16.71 -3.55 2.74
C SER A 15 16.91 -3.95 4.19
N THR A 16 17.48 -3.05 4.99
CA THR A 16 17.50 -3.19 6.46
C THR A 16 16.25 -2.63 7.12
N LYS A 17 15.36 -1.97 6.35
CA LYS A 17 14.20 -1.25 6.88
C LYS A 17 12.95 -2.13 6.98
N ALA A 18 12.75 -3.03 6.04
CA ALA A 18 11.58 -3.90 5.97
C ALA A 18 11.95 -5.21 5.28
N SER A 19 11.20 -6.28 5.55
CA SER A 19 11.30 -7.56 4.85
C SER A 19 10.43 -7.59 3.58
N ASP A 20 9.30 -6.89 3.59
CA ASP A 20 8.28 -6.96 2.55
C ASP A 20 7.79 -5.57 2.16
N ILE A 21 7.38 -5.43 0.89
CA ILE A 21 6.65 -4.27 0.38
C ILE A 21 5.32 -4.73 -0.20
N ALA A 22 4.24 -4.10 0.25
CA ALA A 22 2.91 -4.21 -0.33
C ALA A 22 2.58 -2.94 -1.11
N VAL A 23 2.31 -3.06 -2.41
CA VAL A 23 1.89 -1.95 -3.27
C VAL A 23 0.41 -2.10 -3.57
N PHE A 24 -0.38 -1.13 -3.13
CA PHE A 24 -1.82 -1.06 -3.37
C PHE A 24 -2.10 -0.06 -4.49
N GLU A 25 -2.86 -0.49 -5.49
CA GLU A 25 -3.36 0.34 -6.60
C GLU A 25 -4.88 0.37 -6.51
N THR A 26 -5.48 1.57 -6.55
CA THR A 26 -6.93 1.73 -6.46
C THR A 26 -7.40 2.96 -7.22
N THR A 27 -8.65 2.92 -7.69
CA THR A 27 -9.41 4.08 -8.17
C THR A 27 -10.42 4.60 -7.14
N SER A 28 -10.52 3.97 -5.97
CA SER A 28 -11.41 4.33 -4.86
C SER A 28 -10.63 4.35 -3.55
N LEU A 29 -10.46 5.53 -2.96
CA LEU A 29 -9.85 5.68 -1.63
C LEU A 29 -10.72 5.06 -0.53
N GLN A 30 -12.04 5.02 -0.72
CA GLN A 30 -12.96 4.39 0.24
C GLN A 30 -12.76 2.86 0.29
N ASP A 31 -12.63 2.22 -0.88
CA ASP A 31 -12.36 0.79 -0.95
C ASP A 31 -10.99 0.46 -0.31
N TYR A 32 -9.98 1.30 -0.56
CA TYR A 32 -8.67 1.14 0.06
C TYR A 32 -8.70 1.33 1.58
N TYR A 33 -9.43 2.33 2.07
CA TYR A 33 -9.66 2.53 3.50
C TYR A 33 -10.23 1.26 4.15
N PHE A 34 -11.25 0.64 3.54
CA PHE A 34 -11.81 -0.59 4.08
C PHE A 34 -10.88 -1.80 4.00
N VAL A 35 -9.98 -1.87 3.01
CA VAL A 35 -8.91 -2.89 2.98
C VAL A 35 -8.00 -2.73 4.18
N ILE A 36 -7.52 -1.51 4.44
CA ILE A 36 -6.59 -1.24 5.53
C ILE A 36 -7.25 -1.52 6.88
N ASP A 37 -8.51 -1.13 7.09
CA ASP A 37 -9.27 -1.46 8.30
C ASP A 37 -9.35 -2.99 8.50
N ALA A 38 -9.70 -3.75 7.45
CA ALA A 38 -9.76 -5.20 7.54
C ALA A 38 -8.40 -5.85 7.83
N ILE A 39 -7.29 -5.33 7.31
CA ILE A 39 -5.94 -5.82 7.63
C ILE A 39 -5.62 -5.54 9.10
N ARG A 40 -5.91 -4.32 9.59
CA ARG A 40 -5.67 -3.93 10.98
C ARG A 40 -6.45 -4.77 11.98
N ASP A 41 -7.67 -5.17 11.63
CA ASP A 41 -8.51 -6.03 12.46
C ASP A 41 -8.16 -7.53 12.35
N SER A 42 -7.29 -7.91 11.40
CA SER A 42 -6.86 -9.29 11.21
C SER A 42 -5.70 -9.69 12.13
N GLU A 43 -5.45 -11.01 12.25
CA GLU A 43 -4.31 -11.55 13.01
C GLU A 43 -2.95 -11.02 12.54
N PHE A 44 -2.86 -10.56 11.28
CA PHE A 44 -1.67 -9.90 10.74
C PHE A 44 -1.17 -8.77 11.65
N CYS A 45 -2.09 -7.96 12.18
CA CYS A 45 -1.78 -6.86 13.08
C CYS A 45 -2.13 -7.15 14.56
N THR A 46 -3.15 -7.97 14.83
CA THR A 46 -3.59 -8.22 16.22
C THR A 46 -2.75 -9.26 16.95
N VAL A 47 -2.08 -10.17 16.23
CA VAL A 47 -1.08 -11.14 16.76
C VAL A 47 0.36 -10.66 16.47
N PRO A 48 0.55 -9.34 16.45
CA PRO A 48 1.57 -8.57 15.69
C PRO A 48 2.59 -9.40 14.90
N TYR A 49 2.15 -10.14 13.88
CA TYR A 49 3.08 -10.85 12.99
C TYR A 49 3.87 -9.90 12.11
N PHE A 50 3.29 -8.76 11.77
CA PHE A 50 3.88 -7.73 10.95
C PHE A 50 3.65 -6.34 11.56
N GLU A 51 4.56 -5.42 11.27
CA GLU A 51 4.47 -4.00 11.62
C GLU A 51 4.45 -3.17 10.33
N PHE A 52 3.60 -2.13 10.29
CA PHE A 52 3.66 -1.13 9.23
C PHE A 52 4.80 -0.15 9.50
N VAL A 53 5.93 -0.36 8.82
CA VAL A 53 7.13 0.48 9.00
C VAL A 53 7.00 1.85 8.32
N GLU A 54 6.40 1.90 7.13
CA GLU A 54 6.24 3.13 6.35
C GLU A 54 5.05 3.03 5.39
N ILE A 55 4.37 4.15 5.18
CA ILE A 55 3.26 4.29 4.23
C ILE A 55 3.59 5.46 3.30
N ILE A 56 3.63 5.20 2.00
CA ILE A 56 4.00 6.18 0.97
C ILE A 56 2.84 6.33 -0.03
N PRO A 57 1.93 7.31 0.16
CA PRO A 57 0.90 7.60 -0.82
C PRO A 57 1.52 8.18 -2.09
N ALA A 58 1.03 7.76 -3.26
CA ALA A 58 1.50 8.22 -4.56
C ALA A 58 0.34 8.33 -5.56
N ILE A 59 0.54 9.14 -6.59
CA ILE A 59 -0.34 9.27 -7.76
C ILE A 59 0.45 8.77 -8.96
N GLU A 60 -0.07 7.78 -9.67
CA GLU A 60 0.53 7.28 -10.91
C GLU A 60 0.53 8.42 -11.95
N ASP A 61 1.69 8.64 -12.58
CA ASP A 61 1.89 9.66 -13.62
C ASP A 61 1.42 11.09 -13.25
N GLY A 62 1.32 11.43 -11.96
CA GLY A 62 0.79 12.73 -11.52
C GLY A 62 1.56 13.94 -12.07
N TYR A 63 2.85 13.76 -12.42
CA TYR A 63 3.64 14.80 -13.07
C TYR A 63 3.18 15.10 -14.51
N VAL A 64 2.66 14.09 -15.24
CA VAL A 64 2.18 14.22 -16.62
C VAL A 64 0.87 15.00 -16.65
N GLU A 65 -0.07 14.63 -15.77
CA GLU A 65 -1.36 15.32 -15.66
C GLU A 65 -1.16 16.78 -15.27
N TYR A 66 -0.32 17.05 -14.28
CA TYR A 66 -0.02 18.41 -13.87
C TYR A 66 0.66 19.20 -14.99
N GLY A 67 1.66 18.62 -15.65
CA GLY A 67 2.36 19.26 -16.76
C GLY A 67 1.44 19.62 -17.94
N SER A 68 0.40 18.82 -18.19
CA SER A 68 -0.60 19.08 -19.24
C SER A 68 -1.63 20.15 -18.84
N SER A 69 -1.70 20.51 -17.56
CA SER A 69 -2.62 21.53 -17.03
C SER A 69 -2.08 22.96 -17.06
N LEU A 70 -0.78 23.13 -17.36
CA LEU A 70 -0.07 24.41 -17.48
C LEU A 70 -0.21 24.99 -18.89
#